data_AF-A0AAN8GC90-F1
#
_entry.id   AF-A0AAN8GC90-F1
#
_cell.length_a   1.000
_cell.length_b   1.000
_cell.length_c   1.000
_cell.angle_alpha   90.00
_cell.angle_beta   90.00
_cell.angle_gamma   90.00
#
_symmetry.space_group_name_H-M   'P 1'
#
loop_
_entity.id
_entity.type
_entity.pdbx_description
1 polymer ?
#
loop_
_entity_poly.entity_id
_entity_poly.type
_entity_poly.pdbx_seq_one_letter_code
_entity_poly.pdbx_strand_id
1 'polypeptide(L)'
;MVHFGNPVEDLVRLFSTGLAASERKSNTVELLEHYRKTITSLIPELKGILTTEWLSSCYKMIFPMTGLWAIVSLHASFESTTSQEPMDNTKLKIVVGKIHGIAADILETVNSNR
;
A
#
# COMPACT_ATOMS: atom_id res chain seq x y z
N MET A 1 -13.38 5.60 4.71
CA MET A 1 -13.30 5.43 6.17
C MET A 1 -12.13 6.26 6.64
N VAL A 2 -12.36 7.28 7.46
CA VAL A 2 -11.29 8.09 8.06
C VAL A 2 -11.20 7.63 9.51
N HIS A 3 -10.07 7.04 9.90
CA HIS A 3 -9.76 6.64 11.28
C HIS A 3 -8.44 7.28 11.71
N PHE A 4 -8.23 7.43 13.02
CA PHE A 4 -6.91 7.75 13.56
C PHE A 4 -6.01 6.52 13.37
N GLY A 5 -5.37 6.41 12.21
CA GLY A 5 -4.41 5.37 11.87
C GLY A 5 -2.98 5.88 11.87
N ASN A 6 -2.01 4.97 11.80
CA ASN A 6 -0.63 5.34 11.49
C ASN A 6 -0.60 5.91 10.05
N PRO A 7 0.02 7.09 9.78
CA PRO A 7 0.08 7.67 8.44
C PRO A 7 0.66 6.72 7.38
N VAL A 8 1.45 5.73 7.79
CA VAL A 8 2.01 4.72 6.90
C VAL A 8 0.96 3.70 6.44
N GLU A 9 -0.13 3.48 7.19
CA GLU A 9 -1.23 2.59 6.78
C GLU A 9 -1.88 3.09 5.48
N ASP A 10 -2.13 4.40 5.40
CA ASP A 10 -2.70 5.02 4.22
C ASP A 10 -1.74 4.92 3.02
N LEU A 11 -0.43 4.99 3.25
CA LEU A 11 0.58 4.78 2.21
C LEU A 11 0.60 3.33 1.72
N VAL A 12 0.51 2.35 2.63
CA VAL A 12 0.39 0.93 2.25
C VAL A 12 -0.86 0.72 1.40
N ARG A 13 -2.00 1.28 1.81
CA ARG A 13 -3.25 1.22 1.03
C ARG A 13 -3.07 1.83 -0.35
N LEU A 14 -2.58 3.07 -0.43
CA LEU A 14 -2.41 3.80 -1.67
C LEU A 14 -1.48 3.06 -2.64
N PHE A 15 -0.35 2.56 -2.17
CA PHE A 15 0.62 1.84 -3.02
C PHE A 15 0.07 0.48 -3.44
N SER A 16 -0.68 -0.20 -2.57
CA SER A 16 -1.25 -1.53 -2.87
C SER A 16 -2.41 -1.47 -3.86
N THR A 17 -3.24 -0.43 -3.80
CA THR A 17 -4.38 -0.27 -4.71
C THR A 17 -4.00 0.48 -5.98
N GLY A 18 -3.03 1.38 -5.92
CA GLY A 18 -2.58 2.19 -7.05
C GLY A 18 -1.63 1.47 -8.01
N LEU A 19 -0.67 0.71 -7.47
CA LEU A 19 0.45 0.16 -8.25
C LEU A 19 0.29 -1.33 -8.54
N ALA A 20 0.93 -1.80 -9.61
CA ALA A 20 1.24 -3.22 -9.75
C ALA A 20 2.29 -3.65 -8.71
N ALA A 21 2.37 -4.96 -8.43
CA ALA A 21 3.33 -5.47 -7.45
C ALA A 21 4.80 -5.18 -7.82
N SER A 22 5.18 -5.32 -9.08
CA SER A 22 6.53 -4.98 -9.55
C SER A 22 6.85 -3.51 -9.31
N GLU A 23 5.93 -2.62 -9.66
CA GLU A 23 6.08 -1.18 -9.47
C GLU A 23 6.17 -0.81 -7.98
N ARG A 24 5.35 -1.45 -7.13
CA ARG A 24 5.44 -1.24 -5.68
C ARG A 24 6.82 -1.64 -5.16
N LYS A 25 7.34 -2.81 -5.53
CA LYS A 25 8.67 -3.26 -5.10
C LYS A 25 9.78 -2.30 -5.54
N SER A 26 9.73 -1.82 -6.77
CA SER A 26 10.76 -0.92 -7.32
C SER A 26 10.69 0.51 -6.77
N ASN A 27 9.48 1.01 -6.46
CA ASN A 27 9.28 2.44 -6.20
C ASN A 27 8.97 2.79 -4.73
N THR A 28 8.75 1.80 -3.84
CA THR A 28 8.30 2.10 -2.46
C THR A 28 9.22 3.08 -1.74
N VAL A 29 10.54 2.88 -1.78
CA VAL A 29 11.49 3.76 -1.07
C VAL A 29 11.45 5.18 -1.62
N GLU A 30 11.41 5.33 -2.95
CA GLU A 30 11.33 6.64 -3.60
C GLU A 30 10.03 7.37 -3.24
N LEU A 31 8.90 6.65 -3.23
CA LEU A 31 7.60 7.21 -2.88
C LEU A 31 7.52 7.62 -1.40
N LEU A 32 8.11 6.82 -0.49
CA LEU A 32 8.23 7.18 0.92
C LEU A 32 9.10 8.43 1.11
N GLU A 33 10.19 8.55 0.35
CA GLU A 33 11.03 9.73 0.38
C GLU A 33 10.31 10.97 -0.17
N HIS A 34 9.54 10.80 -1.25
CA HIS A 34 8.70 11.86 -1.78
C HIS A 34 7.68 12.33 -0.74
N TYR A 35 6.96 11.39 -0.09
CA TYR A 35 6.03 11.71 1.00
C TYR A 35 6.73 12.48 2.13
N ARG A 36 7.90 12.01 2.58
CA ARG A 36 8.70 12.64 3.63
C ARG A 36 9.05 14.09 3.27
N LYS A 37 9.59 14.32 2.06
CA LYS A 37 9.96 15.66 1.59
C LYS A 37 8.74 16.58 1.53
N THR A 38 7.63 16.10 1.01
CA THR A 38 6.40 16.87 0.90
C THR A 38 5.87 17.26 2.29
N ILE A 39 5.72 16.30 3.21
CA ILE A 39 5.23 16.59 4.57
C ILE A 39 6.17 17.53 5.33
N THR A 40 7.48 17.29 5.29
CA THR A 40 8.45 18.12 6.02
C THR A 40 8.67 19.51 5.39
N SER A 41 8.23 19.73 4.15
CA SER A 41 8.16 21.07 3.56
C SER A 41 6.99 21.88 4.12
N LEU A 42 5.88 21.21 4.47
CA LEU A 42 4.68 21.82 5.03
C LEU A 42 4.77 21.96 6.55
N ILE A 43 5.44 21.02 7.23
CA ILE A 43 5.59 20.97 8.68
C ILE A 43 7.09 20.77 8.99
N PRO A 44 7.89 21.85 9.00
CA PRO A 44 9.34 21.78 9.18
C PRO A 44 9.79 21.14 10.50
N GLU A 45 8.96 21.16 11.54
CA GLU A 45 9.21 20.56 12.86
C GLU A 45 9.36 19.04 12.80
N LEU A 46 8.80 18.41 11.76
CA LEU A 46 8.95 16.97 11.54
C LEU A 46 10.31 16.62 10.90
N LYS A 47 11.12 17.60 10.47
CA LYS A 47 12.47 17.33 9.96
C LYS A 47 13.33 16.71 11.06
N GLY A 48 13.96 15.58 10.75
CA GLY A 48 14.77 14.82 11.70
C GLY A 48 13.98 13.85 12.59
N ILE A 49 12.66 14.06 12.75
CA ILE A 49 11.75 13.08 13.38
C ILE A 49 11.27 12.08 12.33
N LEU A 50 10.75 12.58 11.21
CA LEU A 50 10.27 11.78 10.09
C LEU A 50 11.44 11.50 9.13
N THR A 51 12.13 10.38 9.34
CA THR A 51 13.20 9.90 8.44
C THR A 51 12.69 8.85 7.46
N THR A 52 13.40 8.69 6.35
CA THR A 52 13.08 7.70 5.31
C THR A 52 13.24 6.28 5.83
N GLU A 53 14.25 6.07 6.67
CA GLU A 53 14.51 4.81 7.35
C GLU A 53 13.38 4.46 8.32
N TRP A 54 12.92 5.44 9.11
CA TRP A 54 11.80 5.26 10.03
C TRP A 54 10.51 4.92 9.27
N LEU A 55 10.19 5.68 8.22
CA LEU A 55 9.03 5.41 7.37
C LEU A 55 9.10 4.02 6.73
N SER A 56 10.26 3.64 6.21
CA SER A 56 10.47 2.33 5.58
C SER A 56 10.32 1.19 6.59
N SER A 57 10.83 1.38 7.81
CA SER A 57 10.69 0.41 8.89
C SER A 57 9.23 0.24 9.30
N CYS A 58 8.52 1.35 9.55
CA CYS A 58 7.09 1.33 9.83
C CYS A 58 6.29 0.68 8.70
N TYR A 59 6.60 0.99 7.44
CA TYR A 59 5.92 0.43 6.27
C TYR A 59 6.02 -1.08 6.26
N LYS A 60 7.24 -1.62 6.37
CA LYS A 60 7.47 -3.07 6.41
C LYS A 60 6.79 -3.73 7.60
N MET A 61 6.83 -3.09 8.77
CA MET A 61 6.25 -3.64 9.99
C MET A 61 4.72 -3.82 9.88
N ILE A 62 4.01 -2.83 9.32
CA ILE A 62 2.55 -2.85 9.25
C ILE A 62 2.02 -3.50 7.96
N PHE A 63 2.84 -3.61 6.92
CA PHE A 63 2.43 -4.10 5.60
C PHE A 63 1.66 -5.43 5.66
N PRO A 64 2.05 -6.45 6.45
CA PRO A 64 1.30 -7.70 6.51
C PRO A 64 -0.18 -7.51 6.86
N MET A 65 -0.46 -6.73 7.91
CA MET A 65 -1.83 -6.51 8.38
C MET A 65 -2.61 -5.57 7.45
N THR A 66 -2.01 -4.45 7.06
CA THR A 66 -2.67 -3.48 6.19
C THR A 66 -2.86 -4.03 4.76
N GLY A 67 -1.93 -4.86 4.28
CA GLY A 67 -2.02 -5.57 3.01
C GLY A 67 -3.17 -6.58 2.98
N LEU A 68 -3.36 -7.37 4.03
CA LEU A 68 -4.53 -8.25 4.16
C LEU A 68 -5.84 -7.47 4.06
N TRP A 69 -5.92 -6.32 4.75
CA TRP A 69 -7.08 -5.45 4.69
C TRP A 69 -7.27 -4.82 3.29
N ALA A 70 -6.18 -4.50 2.59
CA ALA A 70 -6.21 -3.98 1.23
C ALA A 70 -6.77 -5.02 0.24
N ILE A 71 -6.47 -6.31 0.41
CA ILE A 71 -7.04 -7.40 -0.41
C ILE A 71 -8.57 -7.42 -0.29
N VAL A 72 -9.09 -7.41 0.95
CA VAL A 72 -10.54 -7.42 1.20
C VAL A 72 -11.19 -6.17 0.62
N SER A 73 -10.56 -5.01 0.78
CA SER A 73 -11.06 -3.73 0.28
C SER A 73 -11.09 -3.67 -1.25
N LEU A 74 -10.07 -4.22 -1.92
CA LEU A 74 -10.01 -4.31 -3.38
C LEU A 74 -11.11 -5.20 -3.94
N HIS A 75 -11.36 -6.35 -3.31
CA HIS A 75 -12.44 -7.24 -3.72
C HIS A 75 -13.81 -6.54 -3.61
N ALA A 76 -14.11 -5.97 -2.45
CA ALA A 76 -15.38 -5.28 -2.22
C ALA A 76 -15.57 -4.06 -3.15
N SER A 77 -14.50 -3.30 -3.40
CA SER A 77 -14.56 -2.15 -4.31
C SER A 77 -14.79 -2.58 -5.77
N PHE A 78 -14.14 -3.67 -6.20
CA PHE A 78 -14.35 -4.23 -7.53
C PHE A 78 -15.79 -4.70 -7.70
N GLU A 79 -16.30 -5.53 -6.77
CA GLU A 79 -17.68 -6.00 -6.79
C GLU A 79 -18.69 -4.85 -6.83
N SER A 80 -18.50 -3.84 -5.97
CA SER A 80 -19.37 -2.67 -5.93
C SER A 80 -19.38 -1.87 -7.25
N THR A 81 -18.26 -1.82 -7.97
CA THR A 81 -18.13 -1.02 -9.20
C THR A 81 -18.52 -1.79 -10.45
N THR A 82 -18.47 -3.12 -10.44
CA THR A 82 -18.75 -3.95 -11.62
C THR A 82 -20.04 -4.76 -11.53
N SER A 83 -20.72 -4.80 -10.38
CA SER A 83 -21.91 -5.66 -10.16
C SER A 83 -23.06 -5.43 -11.16
N GLN A 84 -23.16 -4.22 -11.73
CA GLN A 84 -24.19 -3.86 -12.72
C GLN A 84 -23.62 -3.73 -14.14
N GLU A 85 -22.32 -3.96 -14.33
CA GLU A 85 -21.66 -3.87 -15.63
C GLU A 85 -21.50 -5.27 -16.26
N PRO A 86 -21.41 -5.35 -17.62
CA PRO A 86 -20.97 -6.57 -18.27
C PRO A 86 -19.58 -7.00 -17.76
N MET A 87 -19.35 -8.30 -17.70
CA MET A 87 -18.09 -8.87 -17.21
C MET A 87 -16.89 -8.36 -18.01
N ASP A 88 -16.00 -7.64 -17.33
CA ASP A 88 -14.74 -7.15 -17.89
C ASP A 88 -13.57 -8.02 -17.41
N ASN A 89 -13.17 -8.96 -18.26
CA ASN A 89 -12.05 -9.87 -18.02
C ASN A 89 -10.72 -9.15 -17.81
N THR A 90 -10.54 -7.96 -18.40
CA THR A 90 -9.31 -7.18 -18.28
C THR A 90 -9.24 -6.55 -16.89
N LYS A 91 -10.31 -5.88 -16.45
CA LYS A 91 -10.39 -5.33 -15.09
C LYS A 91 -10.25 -6.42 -14.03
N LEU A 92 -10.92 -7.57 -14.22
CA LEU A 92 -10.82 -8.70 -13.30
C LEU A 92 -9.38 -9.22 -13.19
N LYS A 93 -8.68 -9.42 -14.32
CA LYS A 93 -7.28 -9.85 -14.32
C LYS A 93 -6.36 -8.86 -13.59
N ILE A 94 -6.59 -7.56 -13.76
CA ILE A 94 -5.81 -6.52 -13.09
C ILE A 94 -6.02 -6.60 -11.57
N VAL A 95 -7.26 -6.68 -11.09
CA VAL A 95 -7.56 -6.74 -9.65
C VAL A 95 -7.01 -8.03 -9.02
N VAL A 96 -7.21 -9.18 -9.67
CA VAL A 96 -6.66 -10.47 -9.20
C VAL A 96 -5.13 -10.42 -9.17
N GLY A 97 -4.49 -9.83 -10.18
CA GLY A 97 -3.05 -9.63 -10.21
C GLY A 97 -2.54 -8.78 -9.04
N LYS A 98 -3.27 -7.72 -8.68
CA LYS A 98 -2.97 -6.90 -7.49
C LYS A 98 -3.11 -7.71 -6.20
N ILE A 99 -4.20 -8.46 -6.04
CA ILE A 99 -4.44 -9.31 -4.87
C ILE A 99 -3.31 -10.35 -4.68
N HIS A 100 -2.96 -11.09 -5.74
CA HIS A 100 -1.86 -12.05 -5.69
C HIS A 100 -0.53 -11.38 -5.35
N GLY A 101 -0.27 -10.22 -5.94
CA GLY A 101 0.93 -9.45 -5.66
C GLY A 101 1.03 -8.99 -4.20
N ILE A 102 -0.07 -8.52 -3.60
CA ILE A 102 -0.10 -8.15 -2.18
C ILE A 102 0.13 -9.39 -1.31
N ALA A 103 -0.51 -10.51 -1.61
CA ALA A 103 -0.32 -11.75 -0.86
C ALA A 103 1.14 -12.25 -0.89
N ALA A 104 1.80 -12.17 -2.05
CA ALA A 104 3.22 -12.51 -2.18
C ALA A 104 4.11 -11.60 -1.33
N ASP A 105 3.89 -10.29 -1.37
CA ASP A 105 4.66 -9.32 -0.58
C ASP A 105 4.50 -9.53 0.94
N ILE A 106 3.29 -9.92 1.38
CA ILE A 106 3.03 -10.29 2.78
C ILE A 106 3.89 -11.48 3.18
N LEU A 107 3.90 -12.55 2.38
CA LEU A 107 4.68 -13.75 2.65
C LEU A 107 6.18 -13.46 2.69
N GLU A 108 6.69 -12.67 1.73
CA GLU A 108 8.09 -12.23 1.73
C GLU A 108 8.45 -11.46 3.00
N THR A 109 7.57 -10.56 3.44
CA THR A 109 7.79 -9.75 4.65
C THR A 109 7.79 -10.60 5.91
N VAL A 110 6.83 -11.52 6.05
CA VAL A 110 6.73 -12.39 7.23
C VAL A 110 7.89 -13.39 7.29
N ASN A 111 8.34 -13.92 6.14
CA ASN A 111 9.47 -14.84 6.08
C ASN A 111 10.81 -14.15 6.32
N SER A 112 10.95 -12.87 5.99
CA SER A 112 12.18 -12.09 6.24
C SER A 112 12.38 -11.72 7.71
N ASN A 113 11.34 -11.87 8.54
CA ASN A 113 11.36 -11.54 9.97
C ASN A 113 11.44 -12.78 10.88
N ARG A 114 11.65 -13.98 10.31
CA ARG A 114 11.92 -15.23 11.02
C ARG A 114 13.41 -15.54 11.01
#